data_AF-A0A0S6XHX1-F1
#
_entry.id   AF-A0A0S6XHX1-F1
#
_cell.length_a   1.000
_cell.length_b   1.000
_cell.length_c   1.000
_cell.angle_alpha   90.00
_cell.angle_beta   90.00
_cell.angle_gamma   90.00
#
_symmetry.space_group_name_H-M   'P 1'
#
loop_
_entity.id
_entity.type
_entity.pdbx_description
1 polymer ?
#
loop_
_entity_poly.entity_id
_entity_poly.type
_entity_poly.pdbx_seq_one_letter_code
_entity_poly.pdbx_strand_id
1 'polypeptide(L)'
;MEHCSRTIWGLARTVARLQTRGWEPATHQCPFRRTHSTGVSFRSIQILRNVPELRAYRRDLRKRSHTVGLVPTMGALHAGHLSLVRQAAAENSHIFVTIYVNPTQFGVNEDLDSYPKTWDADLSMLKQLDSELANSPGMGRIAAVFAPTTKTMYPTLPPSSEIPGKGSFVLITPLGTLLEGASRPVFFRGVATVCMKLFNIVAPERVYFGQKDVQQTVVIRRMVQDFHLDTEVRVGPTEREADGLAMSSRNVYLGARRRKVGTALSQALRAAERQFQAGKRSRADILWAANDLAFQKRAEQEELPPEKRALFDVDYISLADPDTLEEVETIDETKGAVLSGAIKMMPLESDKPEAGEDCGLGDGKIAVRLIDNIILRPTTSTRKTGV
;
A
#
# COMPACT_ATOMS: atom_id res chain seq x y z
N MET A 1 44.08 13.16 30.46
CA MET A 1 43.69 11.83 31.00
C MET A 1 43.01 11.06 29.90
N GLU A 2 43.84 10.52 29.01
CA GLU A 2 43.46 9.58 27.97
C GLU A 2 43.07 8.25 28.61
N HIS A 3 42.02 7.59 28.15
CA HIS A 3 41.97 6.14 28.16
C HIS A 3 41.26 5.66 26.89
N CYS A 4 42.11 5.37 25.91
CA CYS A 4 41.82 4.56 24.76
C CYS A 4 42.49 3.19 24.97
N SER A 5 41.87 2.16 24.40
CA SER A 5 42.49 0.93 23.90
C SER A 5 42.67 -0.31 24.79
N ARG A 6 42.17 -1.41 24.18
CA ARG A 6 42.58 -2.84 24.25
C ARG A 6 41.98 -3.63 25.42
N THR A 7 41.38 -4.80 25.20
CA THR A 7 42.03 -5.94 24.53
C THR A 7 41.00 -6.94 23.95
N ILE A 8 41.18 -7.29 22.68
CA ILE A 8 40.68 -8.49 22.01
C ILE A 8 41.84 -9.51 22.00
N TRP A 9 41.53 -10.80 22.21
CA TRP A 9 42.25 -12.05 21.81
C TRP A 9 42.49 -13.08 22.93
N GLY A 10 42.14 -14.35 22.61
CA GLY A 10 42.45 -15.59 23.35
C GLY A 10 41.16 -16.36 23.67
N LEU A 11 40.87 -17.57 23.19
CA LEU A 11 41.73 -18.74 23.02
C LEU A 11 41.35 -19.60 21.79
N ALA A 12 42.36 -20.30 21.29
CA ALA A 12 42.29 -21.26 20.20
C ALA A 12 42.38 -22.72 20.71
N ARG A 13 41.83 -23.63 19.89
CA ARG A 13 42.20 -25.05 19.68
C ARG A 13 41.93 -26.08 20.79
N THR A 14 41.06 -27.04 20.44
CA THR A 14 41.33 -28.47 20.64
C THR A 14 40.90 -29.26 19.41
N VAL A 15 41.83 -30.06 18.88
CA VAL A 15 41.65 -31.02 17.79
C VAL A 15 41.56 -32.42 18.42
N ALA A 16 40.60 -33.25 17.98
CA ALA A 16 40.67 -34.69 18.16
C ALA A 16 40.06 -35.41 16.94
N ARG A 17 40.85 -36.33 16.39
CA ARG A 17 40.60 -37.21 15.24
C ARG A 17 40.06 -38.58 15.70
N LEU A 18 39.60 -39.35 14.71
CA LEU A 18 39.33 -40.81 14.64
C LEU A 18 37.83 -41.12 14.78
N GLN A 19 37.16 -41.90 13.92
CA GLN A 19 37.64 -43.01 13.10
C GLN A 19 36.66 -43.31 11.94
N THR A 20 37.21 -43.74 10.81
CA THR A 20 36.54 -44.23 9.60
C THR A 20 36.10 -45.69 9.74
N ARG A 21 34.85 -46.01 9.37
CA ARG A 21 34.36 -47.32 8.93
C ARG A 21 33.48 -47.01 7.71
N GLY A 22 33.74 -47.47 6.49
CA GLY A 22 33.81 -48.87 6.04
C GLY A 22 32.66 -49.05 5.04
N TRP A 23 32.98 -49.08 3.75
CA TRP A 23 32.07 -49.17 2.60
C TRP A 23 31.91 -50.64 2.21
N GLU A 24 30.68 -51.14 2.03
CA GLU A 24 30.37 -52.29 1.18
C GLU A 24 29.13 -52.00 0.30
N PRO A 25 29.15 -52.32 -1.01
CA PRO A 25 28.05 -52.04 -1.92
C PRO A 25 27.09 -53.24 -2.03
N ALA A 26 25.81 -53.02 -1.76
CA ALA A 26 24.76 -54.00 -2.07
C ALA A 26 24.21 -53.76 -3.48
N THR A 27 24.44 -54.72 -4.38
CA THR A 27 23.87 -54.80 -5.72
C THR A 27 22.42 -55.30 -5.65
N HIS A 28 21.46 -54.46 -6.06
CA HIS A 28 20.15 -54.93 -6.50
C HIS A 28 19.78 -54.28 -7.83
N GLN A 29 19.60 -55.13 -8.84
CA GLN A 29 19.14 -54.76 -10.18
C GLN A 29 17.60 -54.74 -10.25
N CYS A 30 17.11 -53.73 -10.98
CA CYS A 30 15.86 -53.63 -11.77
C CYS A 30 14.49 -53.55 -11.05
N PRO A 31 13.46 -52.89 -11.66
CA PRO A 31 13.36 -52.51 -13.06
C PRO A 31 13.03 -51.03 -13.36
N PHE A 32 13.34 -50.68 -14.60
CA PHE A 32 12.99 -49.47 -15.35
C PHE A 32 11.56 -48.98 -15.07
N ARG A 33 11.42 -47.87 -14.33
CA ARG A 33 10.15 -47.15 -14.19
C ARG A 33 10.15 -45.98 -15.16
N ARG A 34 9.27 -46.06 -16.17
CA ARG A 34 8.94 -44.97 -17.09
C ARG A 34 8.81 -43.65 -16.32
N THR A 35 9.62 -42.66 -16.67
CA THR A 35 9.40 -41.28 -16.26
C THR A 35 8.12 -40.79 -16.91
N HIS A 36 7.00 -40.92 -16.21
CA HIS A 36 5.85 -40.10 -16.51
C HIS A 36 6.23 -38.67 -16.19
N SER A 37 6.23 -37.83 -17.24
CA SER A 37 6.14 -36.38 -17.11
C SER A 37 4.85 -36.06 -16.36
N THR A 38 4.94 -36.01 -15.03
CA THR A 38 3.83 -35.57 -14.20
C THR A 38 3.65 -34.09 -14.44
N GLY A 39 2.49 -33.75 -14.98
CA GLY A 39 2.08 -32.40 -15.34
C GLY A 39 2.27 -31.39 -14.21
N VAL A 40 2.27 -30.13 -14.63
CA VAL A 40 2.26 -28.95 -13.78
C VAL A 40 1.19 -29.11 -12.70
N SER A 41 1.61 -29.51 -11.49
CA SER A 41 0.74 -29.52 -10.32
C SER A 41 0.44 -28.06 -10.00
N PHE A 42 -0.79 -27.61 -10.29
CA PHE A 42 -1.33 -26.34 -9.82
C PHE A 42 -1.31 -26.39 -8.29
N ARG A 43 -0.25 -25.86 -7.66
CA ARG A 43 -0.27 -25.64 -6.23
C ARG A 43 -1.28 -24.54 -5.95
N SER A 44 -2.29 -24.85 -5.16
CA SER A 44 -3.29 -23.90 -4.69
C SER A 44 -2.64 -22.82 -3.82
N ILE A 45 -3.23 -21.61 -3.85
CA ILE A 45 -2.86 -20.50 -2.96
C ILE A 45 -2.96 -20.96 -1.50
N GLN A 46 -1.86 -20.88 -0.73
CA GLN A 46 -1.88 -21.24 0.68
C GLN A 46 -2.46 -20.12 1.54
N ILE A 47 -3.44 -20.43 2.39
CA ILE A 47 -3.96 -19.48 3.38
C ILE A 47 -3.22 -19.68 4.69
N LEU A 48 -2.41 -18.69 5.07
CA LEU A 48 -1.58 -18.75 6.27
C LEU A 48 -2.06 -17.72 7.28
N ARG A 49 -2.21 -18.12 8.54
CA ARG A 49 -2.69 -17.22 9.61
C ARG A 49 -1.64 -16.95 10.68
N ASN A 50 -0.60 -17.79 10.76
CA ASN A 50 0.41 -17.72 11.81
C ASN A 50 1.78 -17.35 11.26
N VAL A 51 2.53 -16.55 12.03
CA VAL A 51 3.90 -16.11 11.65
C VAL A 51 4.88 -17.28 11.49
N PRO A 52 4.92 -18.30 12.38
CA PRO A 52 5.85 -19.42 12.22
C PRO A 52 5.67 -20.22 10.92
N GLU A 53 4.42 -20.47 10.54
CA GLU A 53 4.06 -21.20 9.30
C GLU A 53 4.51 -20.41 8.06
N LEU A 54 4.19 -19.12 8.00
CA LEU A 54 4.61 -18.26 6.89
C LEU A 54 6.13 -18.19 6.79
N ARG A 55 6.83 -18.02 7.91
CA ARG A 55 8.29 -18.01 7.92
C ARG A 55 8.89 -19.34 7.47
N ALA A 56 8.29 -20.46 7.84
CA ALA A 56 8.72 -21.77 7.36
C ALA A 56 8.56 -21.87 5.83
N TYR A 57 7.43 -21.44 5.30
CA TYR A 57 7.19 -21.43 3.85
C TYR A 57 8.16 -20.51 3.10
N ARG A 58 8.36 -19.28 3.59
CA ARG A 58 9.33 -18.34 3.01
C ARG A 58 10.75 -18.90 3.02
N ARG A 59 11.19 -19.54 4.11
CA ARG A 59 12.53 -20.15 4.19
C ARG A 59 12.72 -21.25 3.16
N ASP A 60 11.70 -22.08 2.90
CA ASP A 60 11.76 -23.10 1.84
C ASP A 60 11.91 -22.46 0.45
N LEU A 61 11.13 -21.41 0.14
CA LEU A 61 11.26 -20.66 -1.11
C LEU A 61 12.66 -20.04 -1.27
N ARG A 62 13.20 -19.43 -0.21
CA ARG A 62 14.54 -18.83 -0.24
C ARG A 62 15.64 -19.86 -0.47
N LYS A 63 15.54 -21.08 0.10
CA LYS A 63 16.50 -22.17 -0.16
C LYS A 63 16.53 -22.61 -1.62
N ARG A 64 15.46 -22.38 -2.37
CA ARG A 64 15.33 -22.67 -3.80
C ARG A 64 15.65 -21.46 -4.68
N SER A 65 16.18 -20.39 -4.09
CA SER A 65 16.46 -19.12 -4.77
C SER A 65 15.23 -18.50 -5.43
N HIS A 66 14.03 -18.77 -4.88
CA HIS A 66 12.78 -18.17 -5.34
C HIS A 66 12.58 -16.79 -4.68
N THR A 67 12.34 -15.78 -5.52
CA THR A 67 11.98 -14.42 -5.08
C THR A 67 10.51 -14.30 -4.72
N VAL A 68 10.22 -13.47 -3.72
CA VAL A 68 8.89 -13.17 -3.19
C VAL A 68 8.61 -11.68 -3.32
N GLY A 69 7.56 -11.35 -4.09
CA GLY A 69 6.92 -10.04 -4.06
C GLY A 69 5.81 -10.00 -3.01
N LEU A 70 5.77 -8.96 -2.20
CA LEU A 70 4.72 -8.76 -1.19
C LEU A 70 3.75 -7.66 -1.62
N VAL A 71 2.45 -7.94 -1.58
CA VAL A 71 1.38 -6.94 -1.78
C VAL A 71 0.59 -6.81 -0.47
N PRO A 72 0.90 -5.82 0.39
CA PRO A 72 0.16 -5.60 1.61
C PRO A 72 -1.23 -5.00 1.32
N THR A 73 -2.29 -5.62 1.83
CA THR A 73 -3.67 -5.09 1.72
C THR A 73 -4.43 -5.23 3.04
N MET A 74 -5.53 -4.48 3.13
CA MET A 74 -6.53 -4.64 4.21
C MET A 74 -7.74 -5.49 3.79
N GLY A 75 -7.71 -6.13 2.61
CA GLY A 75 -8.89 -6.75 1.99
C GLY A 75 -9.77 -5.75 1.25
N ALA A 76 -11.01 -6.14 0.91
CA ALA A 76 -11.89 -5.35 0.04
C ALA A 76 -11.21 -5.04 -1.29
N LEU A 77 -10.76 -6.12 -1.94
CA LEU A 77 -9.92 -6.02 -3.14
C LEU A 77 -10.70 -5.44 -4.33
N HIS A 78 -9.97 -4.76 -5.20
CA HIS A 78 -10.47 -4.13 -6.42
C HIS A 78 -9.37 -4.13 -7.48
N ALA A 79 -9.65 -3.64 -8.69
CA ALA A 79 -8.70 -3.71 -9.82
C ALA A 79 -7.34 -3.09 -9.50
N GLY A 80 -7.29 -1.99 -8.73
CA GLY A 80 -6.04 -1.42 -8.19
C GLY A 80 -5.18 -2.38 -7.36
N HIS A 81 -5.77 -3.25 -6.55
CA HIS A 81 -5.01 -4.28 -5.83
C HIS A 81 -4.51 -5.36 -6.78
N LEU A 82 -5.35 -5.79 -7.73
CA LEU A 82 -5.00 -6.82 -8.70
C LEU A 82 -3.89 -6.36 -9.66
N SER A 83 -3.84 -5.07 -10.03
CA SER A 83 -2.76 -4.53 -10.86
C SER A 83 -1.41 -4.58 -10.13
N LEU A 84 -1.37 -4.33 -8.82
CA LEU A 84 -0.16 -4.51 -8.00
C LEU A 84 0.28 -5.98 -7.94
N VAL A 85 -0.66 -6.93 -7.85
CA VAL A 85 -0.34 -8.37 -7.88
C VAL A 85 0.21 -8.78 -9.23
N ARG A 86 -0.33 -8.25 -10.35
CA ARG A 86 0.24 -8.48 -11.69
C ARG A 86 1.65 -7.92 -11.81
N GLN A 87 1.89 -6.72 -11.30
CA GLN A 87 3.25 -6.13 -11.28
C GLN A 87 4.21 -7.00 -10.44
N ALA A 88 3.77 -7.47 -9.28
CA ALA A 88 4.55 -8.39 -8.44
C ALA A 88 4.87 -9.70 -9.16
N ALA A 89 3.93 -10.24 -9.94
CA ALA A 89 4.13 -11.45 -10.73
C ALA A 89 5.12 -11.26 -11.88
N ALA A 90 5.17 -10.08 -12.50
CA ALA A 90 6.13 -9.80 -13.57
C ALA A 90 7.58 -9.75 -13.08
N GLU A 91 7.81 -9.47 -11.79
CA GLU A 91 9.14 -9.21 -11.23
C GLU A 91 9.62 -10.29 -10.24
N ASN A 92 8.76 -11.24 -9.85
CA ASN A 92 9.07 -12.25 -8.83
C ASN A 92 8.50 -13.62 -9.17
N SER A 93 9.11 -14.68 -8.62
CA SER A 93 8.64 -16.05 -8.83
C SER A 93 7.36 -16.37 -8.04
N HIS A 94 7.20 -15.80 -6.84
CA HIS A 94 6.09 -16.05 -5.92
C HIS A 94 5.54 -14.72 -5.40
N ILE A 95 4.22 -14.62 -5.24
CA ILE A 95 3.55 -13.44 -4.70
C ILE A 95 2.88 -13.80 -3.39
N PHE A 96 3.14 -13.02 -2.36
CA PHE A 96 2.44 -13.08 -1.08
C PHE A 96 1.52 -11.87 -1.00
N VAL A 97 0.23 -12.11 -0.75
CA VAL A 97 -0.76 -11.05 -0.51
C VAL A 97 -1.12 -11.06 0.97
N THR A 98 -1.15 -9.91 1.64
CA THR A 98 -1.69 -9.84 3.01
C THR A 98 -3.12 -9.35 2.97
N ILE A 99 -3.99 -9.90 3.80
CA ILE A 99 -5.32 -9.37 4.07
C ILE A 99 -5.42 -9.18 5.57
N TYR A 100 -5.18 -7.94 6.02
CA TYR A 100 -5.22 -7.60 7.44
C TYR A 100 -5.66 -6.15 7.65
N VAL A 101 -6.86 -5.96 8.23
CA VAL A 101 -7.31 -4.65 8.70
C VAL A 101 -6.56 -4.32 9.99
N ASN A 102 -5.56 -3.46 9.90
CA ASN A 102 -4.70 -3.08 11.01
C ASN A 102 -5.41 -2.03 11.89
N PRO A 103 -5.75 -2.30 13.16
CA PRO A 103 -6.45 -1.33 14.01
C PRO A 103 -5.64 -0.06 14.28
N THR A 104 -4.31 -0.16 14.30
CA THR A 104 -3.41 0.91 14.76
C THR A 104 -3.28 2.10 13.81
N GLN A 105 -3.73 1.94 12.58
CA GLN A 105 -3.81 3.02 11.58
C GLN A 105 -5.21 3.64 11.52
N PHE A 106 -6.11 3.26 12.43
CA PHE A 106 -7.41 3.91 12.59
C PHE A 106 -7.40 4.73 13.88
N GLY A 107 -7.78 6.00 13.78
CA GLY A 107 -8.08 6.84 14.93
C GLY A 107 -9.29 6.33 15.72
N VAL A 108 -9.47 6.80 16.96
CA VAL A 108 -10.55 6.37 17.85
C VAL A 108 -11.94 6.54 17.24
N ASN A 109 -12.12 7.60 16.43
CA ASN A 109 -13.38 7.94 15.78
C ASN A 109 -13.37 7.64 14.26
N GLU A 110 -12.46 6.79 13.79
CA GLU A 110 -12.38 6.42 12.38
C GLU A 110 -13.17 5.13 12.07
N ASP A 111 -13.21 4.76 10.80
CA ASP A 111 -14.10 3.76 10.21
C ASP A 111 -13.64 2.30 10.40
N LEU A 112 -13.01 1.96 11.53
CA LEU A 112 -12.49 0.60 11.77
C LEU A 112 -13.62 -0.45 11.77
N ASP A 113 -14.70 -0.17 12.49
CA ASP A 113 -15.81 -1.12 12.67
C ASP A 113 -16.61 -1.32 11.38
N SER A 114 -16.71 -0.27 10.57
CA SER A 114 -17.43 -0.28 9.29
C SER A 114 -16.57 -0.76 8.12
N TYR A 115 -15.26 -0.93 8.28
CA TYR A 115 -14.36 -1.35 7.19
C TYR A 115 -14.84 -2.64 6.49
N PRO A 116 -14.89 -2.72 5.14
CA PRO A 116 -15.56 -3.81 4.47
C PRO A 116 -14.77 -5.11 4.64
N LYS A 117 -15.48 -6.20 4.97
CA LYS A 117 -14.89 -7.54 5.19
C LYS A 117 -15.44 -8.50 4.16
N THR A 118 -14.74 -8.63 3.03
CA THR A 118 -15.20 -9.33 1.83
C THR A 118 -14.39 -10.60 1.53
N TRP A 119 -14.12 -11.41 2.55
CA TRP A 119 -13.20 -12.56 2.49
C TRP A 119 -13.40 -13.47 1.27
N ASP A 120 -14.63 -13.92 1.03
CA ASP A 120 -14.92 -14.86 -0.07
C ASP A 120 -14.75 -14.20 -1.44
N ALA A 121 -15.12 -12.93 -1.58
CA ALA A 121 -14.92 -12.18 -2.82
C ALA A 121 -13.43 -11.93 -3.07
N ASP A 122 -12.67 -11.50 -2.06
CA ASP A 122 -11.24 -11.26 -2.14
C ASP A 122 -10.50 -12.53 -2.58
N LEU A 123 -10.81 -13.68 -1.96
CA LEU A 123 -10.21 -14.97 -2.35
C LEU A 123 -10.60 -15.40 -3.75
N SER A 124 -11.85 -15.15 -4.18
CA SER A 124 -12.30 -15.48 -5.53
C SER A 124 -11.55 -14.67 -6.58
N MET A 125 -11.37 -13.37 -6.34
CA MET A 125 -10.57 -12.50 -7.22
C MET A 125 -9.11 -12.97 -7.31
N LEU A 126 -8.49 -13.32 -6.17
CA LEU A 126 -7.10 -13.80 -6.17
C LEU A 126 -6.95 -15.16 -6.87
N LYS A 127 -7.91 -16.08 -6.70
CA LYS A 127 -7.91 -17.38 -7.41
C LYS A 127 -8.08 -17.21 -8.92
N GLN A 128 -8.98 -16.32 -9.34
CA GLN A 128 -9.16 -16.00 -10.74
C GLN A 128 -7.86 -15.42 -11.32
N LEU A 129 -7.28 -14.44 -10.63
CA LEU A 129 -6.02 -13.84 -11.05
C LEU A 129 -4.87 -14.86 -11.12
N ASP A 130 -4.72 -15.73 -10.13
CA ASP A 130 -3.69 -16.77 -10.16
C ASP A 130 -3.88 -17.75 -11.33
N SER A 131 -5.12 -18.03 -11.71
CA SER A 131 -5.43 -18.85 -12.90
C SER A 131 -5.02 -18.14 -14.19
N GLU A 132 -5.24 -16.83 -14.29
CA GLU A 132 -4.76 -16.02 -15.43
C GLU A 132 -3.23 -15.97 -15.49
N LEU A 133 -2.56 -15.79 -14.34
CA LEU A 133 -1.10 -15.77 -14.23
C LEU A 133 -0.51 -17.15 -14.57
N ALA A 134 -1.17 -18.25 -14.21
CA ALA A 134 -0.75 -19.60 -14.56
C ALA A 134 -0.65 -19.82 -16.08
N ASN A 135 -1.51 -19.14 -16.84
CA ASN A 135 -1.56 -19.22 -18.30
C ASN A 135 -0.67 -18.16 -18.98
N SER A 136 0.06 -17.35 -18.22
CA SER A 136 0.91 -16.28 -18.71
C SER A 136 2.39 -16.66 -18.58
N PRO A 137 3.10 -17.03 -19.68
CA PRO A 137 4.49 -17.43 -19.61
C PRO A 137 5.38 -16.37 -18.96
N GLY A 138 6.28 -16.79 -18.06
CA GLY A 138 7.24 -15.91 -17.40
C GLY A 138 6.69 -15.13 -16.20
N MET A 139 5.39 -15.22 -15.89
CA MET A 139 4.80 -14.61 -14.70
C MET A 139 4.96 -15.52 -13.46
N GLY A 140 5.21 -14.91 -12.31
CA GLY A 140 5.11 -15.54 -11.00
C GLY A 140 3.69 -15.93 -10.62
N ARG A 141 3.57 -16.69 -9.52
CA ARG A 141 2.30 -17.26 -9.04
C ARG A 141 1.95 -16.78 -7.65
N ILE A 142 0.65 -16.65 -7.37
CA ILE A 142 0.18 -16.30 -6.03
C ILE A 142 0.40 -17.51 -5.13
N ALA A 143 1.36 -17.40 -4.23
CA ALA A 143 1.87 -18.51 -3.45
C ALA A 143 1.17 -18.62 -2.08
N ALA A 144 0.86 -17.46 -1.48
CA ALA A 144 0.20 -17.40 -0.20
C ALA A 144 -0.65 -16.14 -0.03
N VAL A 145 -1.73 -16.29 0.73
CA VAL A 145 -2.44 -15.19 1.38
C VAL A 145 -2.16 -15.26 2.87
N PHE A 146 -1.55 -14.22 3.41
CA PHE A 146 -1.37 -14.06 4.85
C PHE A 146 -2.53 -13.28 5.45
N ALA A 147 -3.37 -13.97 6.22
CA ALA A 147 -4.58 -13.43 6.84
C ALA A 147 -4.54 -13.60 8.37
N PRO A 148 -3.61 -12.90 9.06
CA PRO A 148 -3.43 -13.03 10.51
C PRO A 148 -4.58 -12.42 11.30
N THR A 149 -4.73 -12.89 12.54
CA THR A 149 -5.56 -12.20 13.54
C THR A 149 -4.79 -11.05 14.18
N THR A 150 -5.49 -10.11 14.81
CA THR A 150 -4.84 -9.04 15.60
C THR A 150 -3.96 -9.60 16.71
N LYS A 151 -4.32 -10.71 17.37
CA LYS A 151 -3.47 -11.39 18.36
C LYS A 151 -2.18 -11.95 17.74
N THR A 152 -2.24 -12.42 16.50
CA THR A 152 -1.05 -12.89 15.78
C THR A 152 -0.11 -11.73 15.48
N MET A 153 -0.66 -10.61 15.00
CA MET A 153 0.15 -9.43 14.73
C MET A 153 0.66 -8.81 16.02
N TYR A 154 -0.16 -8.69 17.06
CA TYR A 154 0.11 -7.98 18.31
C TYR A 154 -0.07 -8.92 19.51
N PRO A 155 0.94 -9.76 19.83
CA PRO A 155 0.80 -10.83 20.83
C PRO A 155 0.84 -10.36 22.29
N THR A 156 1.47 -9.22 22.58
CA THR A 156 1.67 -8.72 23.95
C THR A 156 0.56 -7.78 24.40
N LEU A 157 0.22 -6.77 23.58
CA LEU A 157 -0.84 -5.80 23.84
C LEU A 157 -1.45 -5.35 22.50
N PRO A 158 -2.78 -5.19 22.39
CA PRO A 158 -3.35 -4.45 21.27
C PRO A 158 -2.84 -3.00 21.36
N PRO A 159 -2.22 -2.44 20.31
CA PRO A 159 -1.63 -1.10 20.42
C PRO A 159 -2.74 -0.07 20.49
N SER A 160 -2.58 0.93 21.35
CA SER A 160 -3.55 2.02 21.48
C SER A 160 -3.50 2.94 20.25
N SER A 161 -4.68 3.32 19.78
CA SER A 161 -4.87 4.37 18.75
C SER A 161 -4.84 5.78 19.32
N GLU A 162 -4.50 5.97 20.60
CA GLU A 162 -4.32 7.28 21.21
C GLU A 162 -2.92 7.86 20.95
N ILE A 163 -2.77 9.15 21.20
CA ILE A 163 -1.49 9.86 21.25
C ILE A 163 -1.36 10.54 22.62
N PRO A 164 -0.38 10.18 23.47
CA PRO A 164 0.56 9.06 23.34
C PRO A 164 -0.07 7.70 23.74
N GLY A 165 -0.10 6.74 22.80
CA GLY A 165 -0.62 5.40 23.04
C GLY A 165 0.43 4.43 23.58
N LYS A 166 0.01 3.40 24.31
CA LYS A 166 0.90 2.28 24.74
C LYS A 166 1.09 1.28 23.59
N GLY A 167 2.34 0.89 23.33
CA GLY A 167 2.70 -0.10 22.32
C GLY A 167 4.11 0.09 21.77
N SER A 168 4.56 -0.84 20.93
CA SER A 168 5.77 -0.67 20.13
C SER A 168 5.40 -0.10 18.77
N PHE A 169 5.97 1.06 18.43
CA PHE A 169 5.62 1.80 17.22
C PHE A 169 6.88 2.16 16.43
N VAL A 170 6.71 2.30 15.12
CA VAL A 170 7.68 2.91 14.22
C VAL A 170 7.12 4.27 13.80
N LEU A 171 7.91 5.33 13.98
CA LEU A 171 7.56 6.68 13.57
C LEU A 171 8.57 7.17 12.53
N ILE A 172 8.09 7.75 11.44
CA ILE A 172 8.90 8.34 10.37
C ILE A 172 8.64 9.83 10.38
N THR A 173 9.57 10.59 10.95
CA THR A 173 9.43 12.04 11.14
C THR A 173 10.38 12.81 10.21
N PRO A 174 9.97 13.95 9.62
CA PRO A 174 8.68 14.62 9.82
C PRO A 174 7.54 14.10 8.91
N LEU A 175 7.83 13.23 7.94
CA LEU A 175 6.89 12.81 6.90
C LEU A 175 5.51 12.35 7.41
N GLY A 176 5.47 11.63 8.54
CA GLY A 176 4.23 11.12 9.11
C GLY A 176 3.33 12.17 9.76
N THR A 177 3.77 13.42 9.90
CA THR A 177 3.01 14.52 10.53
C THR A 177 2.58 15.62 9.54
N LEU A 178 3.00 15.54 8.28
CA LEU A 178 2.61 16.48 7.22
C LEU A 178 1.30 16.03 6.55
N LEU A 179 0.61 16.91 5.83
CA LEU A 179 -0.52 16.58 4.92
C LEU A 179 -1.55 15.62 5.56
N GLU A 180 -1.72 14.39 5.03
CA GLU A 180 -2.63 13.39 5.59
C GLU A 180 -2.33 13.08 7.06
N GLY A 181 -1.07 13.16 7.47
CA GLY A 181 -0.61 12.95 8.83
C GLY A 181 -1.04 14.06 9.78
N ALA A 182 -1.22 15.28 9.28
CA ALA A 182 -1.79 16.38 10.08
C ALA A 182 -3.30 16.14 10.32
N SER A 183 -4.04 15.72 9.29
CA SER A 183 -5.47 15.39 9.41
C SER A 183 -5.72 14.07 10.14
N ARG A 184 -4.76 13.12 10.11
CA ARG A 184 -4.85 11.78 10.72
C ARG A 184 -3.59 11.44 11.54
N PRO A 185 -3.42 12.03 12.74
CA PRO A 185 -2.17 11.99 13.51
C PRO A 185 -1.62 10.60 13.85
N VAL A 186 -2.45 9.55 13.88
CA VAL A 186 -2.01 8.17 14.17
C VAL A 186 -1.79 7.31 12.94
N PHE A 187 -2.24 7.76 11.77
CA PHE A 187 -2.34 6.92 10.57
C PHE A 187 -0.98 6.37 10.16
N PHE A 188 0.01 7.23 9.91
CA PHE A 188 1.33 6.79 9.44
C PHE A 188 2.15 6.06 10.49
N ARG A 189 1.95 6.35 11.79
CA ARG A 189 2.51 5.54 12.88
C ARG A 189 2.01 4.10 12.76
N GLY A 190 0.69 3.91 12.57
CA GLY A 190 0.09 2.59 12.40
C GLY A 190 0.57 1.87 11.14
N VAL A 191 0.63 2.59 10.01
CA VAL A 191 1.09 2.07 8.72
C VAL A 191 2.56 1.65 8.77
N ALA A 192 3.46 2.50 9.26
CA ALA A 192 4.88 2.18 9.38
C ALA A 192 5.10 0.99 10.32
N THR A 193 4.36 0.94 11.45
CA THR A 193 4.45 -0.16 12.42
C THR A 193 4.02 -1.50 11.80
N VAL A 194 2.87 -1.55 11.12
CA VAL A 194 2.40 -2.81 10.51
C VAL A 194 3.30 -3.23 9.34
N CYS A 195 3.76 -2.29 8.52
CA CYS A 195 4.65 -2.60 7.39
C CYS A 195 6.00 -3.12 7.89
N MET A 196 6.60 -2.50 8.91
CA MET A 196 7.83 -3.02 9.54
C MET A 196 7.65 -4.47 10.00
N LYS A 197 6.51 -4.80 10.61
CA LYS A 197 6.21 -6.17 11.04
C LYS A 197 6.07 -7.12 9.85
N LEU A 198 5.31 -6.73 8.83
CA LEU A 198 5.13 -7.54 7.63
C LEU A 198 6.47 -7.78 6.91
N PHE A 199 7.35 -6.79 6.82
CA PHE A 199 8.66 -6.93 6.17
C PHE A 199 9.56 -7.89 6.97
N ASN A 200 9.52 -7.83 8.29
CA ASN A 200 10.23 -8.79 9.16
C ASN A 200 9.61 -10.20 9.19
N ILE A 201 8.31 -10.32 8.92
CA ILE A 201 7.60 -11.61 8.87
C ILE A 201 7.88 -12.30 7.54
N VAL A 202 7.73 -11.56 6.43
CA VAL A 202 7.78 -12.08 5.06
C VAL A 202 9.19 -12.06 4.47
N ALA A 203 10.03 -11.08 4.82
CA ALA A 203 11.33 -10.81 4.21
C ALA A 203 11.28 -10.88 2.65
N PRO A 204 10.46 -10.03 2.01
CA PRO A 204 10.30 -10.05 0.56
C PRO A 204 11.44 -9.32 -0.15
N GLU A 205 11.83 -9.77 -1.33
CA GLU A 205 12.76 -9.03 -2.18
C GLU A 205 12.15 -7.70 -2.63
N ARG A 206 10.83 -7.66 -2.85
CA ARG A 206 10.10 -6.45 -3.27
C ARG A 206 8.76 -6.31 -2.57
N VAL A 207 8.35 -5.08 -2.32
CA VAL A 207 7.02 -4.76 -1.80
C VAL A 207 6.31 -3.76 -2.71
N TYR A 208 5.03 -3.97 -2.95
CA TYR A 208 4.22 -3.21 -3.91
C TYR A 208 3.16 -2.38 -3.20
N PHE A 209 3.15 -1.08 -3.47
CA PHE A 209 2.14 -0.14 -2.96
C PHE A 209 1.56 0.68 -4.11
N GLY A 210 0.29 1.08 -3.99
CA GLY A 210 -0.37 1.94 -4.97
C GLY A 210 -0.01 3.41 -4.78
N GLN A 211 0.22 4.12 -5.88
CA GLN A 211 0.50 5.56 -5.90
C GLN A 211 -0.63 6.38 -5.27
N LYS A 212 -1.88 5.89 -5.29
CA LYS A 212 -3.05 6.58 -4.73
C LYS A 212 -2.81 7.12 -3.33
N ASP A 213 -2.12 6.35 -2.49
CA ASP A 213 -1.71 6.74 -1.15
C ASP A 213 -0.26 7.30 -1.21
N VAL A 214 -0.04 8.37 -1.98
CA VAL A 214 1.32 8.84 -2.32
C VAL A 214 2.19 9.09 -1.09
N GLN A 215 1.64 9.73 -0.05
CA GLN A 215 2.38 9.97 1.19
C GLN A 215 2.76 8.68 1.91
N GLN A 216 1.89 7.65 1.89
CA GLN A 216 2.25 6.32 2.39
C GLN A 216 3.45 5.77 1.61
N THR A 217 3.48 5.90 0.28
CA THR A 217 4.62 5.40 -0.51
C THR A 217 5.92 6.10 -0.16
N VAL A 218 5.91 7.42 0.09
CA VAL A 218 7.10 8.18 0.50
C VAL A 218 7.53 7.80 1.93
N VAL A 219 6.58 7.69 2.87
CA VAL A 219 6.86 7.22 4.25
C VAL A 219 7.49 5.83 4.24
N ILE A 220 6.98 4.89 3.43
CA ILE A 220 7.51 3.53 3.35
C ILE A 220 8.88 3.50 2.67
N ARG A 221 9.11 4.30 1.62
CA ARG A 221 10.44 4.44 1.00
C ARG A 221 11.46 4.96 2.00
N ARG A 222 11.11 6.01 2.76
CA ARG A 222 11.96 6.55 3.83
C ARG A 222 12.22 5.51 4.91
N MET A 223 11.20 4.78 5.36
CA MET A 223 11.35 3.70 6.35
C MET A 223 12.31 2.61 5.86
N VAL A 224 12.18 2.17 4.61
CA VAL A 224 13.09 1.15 4.03
C VAL A 224 14.52 1.66 3.98
N GLN A 225 14.73 2.92 3.56
CA GLN A 225 16.04 3.54 3.50
C GLN A 225 16.68 3.71 4.88
N ASP A 226 15.98 4.36 5.82
CA ASP A 226 16.53 4.75 7.12
C ASP A 226 16.79 3.54 8.03
N PHE A 227 15.98 2.48 7.92
CA PHE A 227 16.17 1.25 8.68
C PHE A 227 16.98 0.18 7.93
N HIS A 228 17.57 0.53 6.77
CA HIS A 228 18.36 -0.38 5.93
C HIS A 228 17.66 -1.72 5.67
N LEU A 229 16.37 -1.67 5.34
CA LEU A 229 15.60 -2.88 5.07
C LEU A 229 15.99 -3.43 3.69
N ASP A 230 16.33 -4.72 3.64
CA ASP A 230 16.70 -5.44 2.42
C ASP A 230 15.45 -5.79 1.59
N THR A 231 14.77 -4.75 1.10
CA THR A 231 13.57 -4.87 0.25
C THR A 231 13.47 -3.67 -0.68
N GLU A 232 13.02 -3.89 -1.91
CA GLU A 232 12.79 -2.82 -2.86
C GLU A 232 11.32 -2.38 -2.85
N VAL A 233 11.08 -1.07 -2.69
CA VAL A 233 9.71 -0.51 -2.75
C VAL A 233 9.33 -0.21 -4.20
N ARG A 234 8.30 -0.90 -4.68
CA ARG A 234 7.69 -0.71 -6.01
C ARG A 234 6.37 0.04 -5.86
N VAL A 235 6.21 1.09 -6.66
CA VAL A 235 4.99 1.91 -6.67
C VAL A 235 4.25 1.70 -7.99
N GLY A 236 3.03 1.19 -7.92
CA GLY A 236 2.14 1.03 -9.07
C GLY A 236 1.26 2.26 -9.27
N PRO A 237 0.91 2.62 -10.52
CA PRO A 237 0.06 3.78 -10.80
C PRO A 237 -1.34 3.65 -10.16
N THR A 238 -1.99 4.78 -9.91
CA THR A 238 -3.37 4.81 -9.43
C THR A 238 -4.32 4.30 -10.52
N GLU A 239 -4.99 3.18 -10.26
CA GLU A 239 -6.14 2.74 -11.07
C GLU A 239 -7.35 3.65 -10.83
N ARG A 240 -8.05 3.96 -11.91
CA ARG A 240 -9.19 4.90 -11.91
C ARG A 240 -10.40 4.26 -12.56
N GLU A 241 -11.57 4.64 -12.07
CA GLU A 241 -12.84 4.38 -12.74
C GLU A 241 -12.92 5.19 -14.05
N ALA A 242 -13.86 4.85 -14.94
CA ALA A 242 -13.93 5.45 -16.28
C ALA A 242 -14.13 6.98 -16.27
N ASP A 243 -14.75 7.52 -15.22
CA ASP A 243 -14.96 8.95 -15.00
C ASP A 243 -13.79 9.65 -14.29
N GLY A 244 -12.71 8.91 -14.01
CA GLY A 244 -11.48 9.43 -13.42
C GLY A 244 -11.37 9.32 -11.90
N LEU A 245 -12.42 8.88 -11.19
CA LEU A 245 -12.33 8.68 -9.73
C LEU A 245 -11.26 7.61 -9.41
N ALA A 246 -10.36 7.92 -8.48
CA ALA A 246 -9.40 6.95 -7.98
C ALA A 246 -10.12 5.77 -7.31
N MET A 247 -9.79 4.54 -7.70
CA MET A 247 -10.41 3.35 -7.11
C MET A 247 -10.03 3.21 -5.64
N SER A 248 -11.02 2.94 -4.79
CA SER A 248 -10.84 2.79 -3.35
C SER A 248 -11.87 1.81 -2.80
N SER A 249 -11.49 0.98 -1.82
CA SER A 249 -12.45 0.18 -1.05
C SER A 249 -13.53 1.05 -0.39
N ARG A 250 -13.20 2.32 -0.07
CA ARG A 250 -14.12 3.29 0.53
C ARG A 250 -15.12 3.91 -0.46
N ASN A 251 -14.98 3.70 -1.77
CA ASN A 251 -15.94 4.26 -2.74
C ASN A 251 -17.36 3.68 -2.54
N VAL A 252 -17.47 2.46 -2.01
CA VAL A 252 -18.75 1.82 -1.66
C VAL A 252 -19.54 2.63 -0.61
N TYR A 253 -18.88 3.48 0.18
CA TYR A 253 -19.55 4.29 1.20
C TYR A 253 -20.22 5.54 0.65
N LEU A 254 -19.92 5.94 -0.59
CA LEU A 254 -20.38 7.21 -1.13
C LEU A 254 -21.89 7.20 -1.42
N GLY A 255 -22.43 6.06 -1.85
CA GLY A 255 -23.76 6.04 -2.46
C GLY A 255 -23.79 6.85 -3.76
N ALA A 256 -24.96 6.93 -4.41
CA ALA A 256 -25.12 7.45 -5.76
C ALA A 256 -24.70 8.94 -5.87
N ARG A 257 -25.29 9.82 -5.06
CA ARG A 257 -25.04 11.27 -5.13
C ARG A 257 -23.59 11.64 -4.83
N ARG A 258 -23.05 11.18 -3.70
CA ARG A 258 -21.67 11.53 -3.31
C ARG A 258 -20.65 10.89 -4.25
N ARG A 259 -20.94 9.73 -4.86
CA ARG A 259 -20.05 9.12 -5.86
C ARG A 259 -19.89 10.00 -7.09
N LYS A 260 -20.99 10.60 -7.57
CA LYS A 260 -20.96 11.52 -8.71
C LYS A 260 -20.11 12.77 -8.40
N VAL A 261 -20.36 13.38 -7.25
CA VAL A 261 -19.65 14.60 -6.81
C VAL A 261 -18.19 14.33 -6.43
N GLY A 262 -17.86 13.14 -5.93
CA GLY A 262 -16.51 12.78 -5.51
C GLY A 262 -15.44 12.90 -6.60
N THR A 263 -15.84 12.93 -7.89
CA THR A 263 -14.94 13.21 -9.02
C THR A 263 -14.34 14.62 -8.96
N ALA A 264 -14.93 15.56 -8.22
CA ALA A 264 -14.48 16.95 -8.07
C ALA A 264 -13.00 17.06 -7.68
N LEU A 265 -12.52 16.21 -6.76
CA LEU A 265 -11.11 16.19 -6.37
C LEU A 265 -10.19 15.85 -7.56
N SER A 266 -10.50 14.76 -8.27
CA SER A 266 -9.69 14.34 -9.43
C SER A 266 -9.68 15.41 -10.54
N GLN A 267 -10.81 16.09 -10.76
CA GLN A 267 -10.92 17.16 -11.74
C GLN A 267 -10.12 18.40 -11.31
N ALA A 268 -10.14 18.75 -10.02
CA ALA A 268 -9.40 19.87 -9.46
C ALA A 268 -7.88 19.64 -9.58
N LEU A 269 -7.40 18.45 -9.22
CA LEU A 269 -5.98 18.12 -9.36
C LEU A 269 -5.55 18.15 -10.84
N ARG A 270 -6.39 17.65 -11.76
CA ARG A 270 -6.10 17.76 -13.21
C ARG A 270 -6.09 19.21 -13.70
N ALA A 271 -6.86 20.11 -13.09
CA ALA A 271 -6.81 21.53 -13.43
C ALA A 271 -5.46 22.16 -13.05
N ALA A 272 -4.94 21.85 -11.86
CA ALA A 272 -3.58 22.22 -11.46
C ALA A 272 -2.50 21.56 -12.33
N GLU A 273 -2.65 20.28 -12.68
CA GLU A 273 -1.72 19.60 -13.60
C GLU A 273 -1.63 20.31 -14.96
N ARG A 274 -2.76 20.78 -15.51
CA ARG A 274 -2.77 21.55 -16.76
C ARG A 274 -1.98 22.86 -16.64
N GLN A 275 -2.00 23.54 -15.49
CA GLN A 275 -1.18 24.73 -15.28
C GLN A 275 0.31 24.40 -15.34
N PHE A 276 0.72 23.29 -14.70
CA PHE A 276 2.09 22.79 -14.79
C PHE A 276 2.48 22.46 -16.23
N GLN A 277 1.62 21.75 -16.97
CA GLN A 277 1.84 21.43 -18.38
C GLN A 277 1.91 22.68 -19.27
N ALA A 278 1.21 23.75 -18.91
CA ALA A 278 1.28 25.06 -19.57
C ALA A 278 2.54 25.89 -19.20
N GLY A 279 3.48 25.32 -18.44
CA GLY A 279 4.75 25.95 -18.10
C GLY A 279 4.75 26.72 -16.77
N LYS A 280 3.64 26.73 -16.02
CA LYS A 280 3.61 27.35 -14.68
C LYS A 280 4.43 26.53 -13.69
N ARG A 281 5.13 27.21 -12.78
CA ARG A 281 5.97 26.58 -11.75
C ARG A 281 5.72 27.10 -10.34
N SER A 282 5.11 28.28 -10.20
CA SER A 282 4.75 28.82 -8.89
C SER A 282 3.58 28.04 -8.30
N ARG A 283 3.61 27.85 -6.98
CA ARG A 283 2.54 27.19 -6.23
C ARG A 283 1.20 27.92 -6.42
N ALA A 284 1.23 29.25 -6.38
CA ALA A 284 0.04 30.08 -6.54
C ALA A 284 -0.64 29.85 -7.90
N ASP A 285 0.11 29.91 -9.01
CA ASP A 285 -0.45 29.68 -10.35
C ASP A 285 -1.05 28.28 -10.48
N ILE A 286 -0.36 27.27 -9.95
CA ILE A 286 -0.77 25.86 -10.07
C ILE A 286 -2.01 25.58 -9.22
N LEU A 287 -1.97 25.95 -7.94
CA LEU A 287 -3.04 25.63 -7.00
C LEU A 287 -4.28 26.50 -7.19
N TRP A 288 -4.16 27.70 -7.78
CA TRP A 288 -5.32 28.54 -8.07
C TRP A 288 -6.38 27.78 -8.90
N ALA A 289 -5.97 27.10 -9.98
CA ALA A 289 -6.89 26.37 -10.84
C ALA A 289 -7.59 25.19 -10.16
N ALA A 290 -6.90 24.51 -9.22
CA ALA A 290 -7.52 23.44 -8.45
C ALA A 290 -8.53 23.97 -7.43
N ASN A 291 -8.17 25.04 -6.70
CA ASN A 291 -9.03 25.65 -5.69
C ASN A 291 -10.28 26.30 -6.32
N ASP A 292 -10.12 27.02 -7.44
CA ASP A 292 -11.23 27.61 -8.18
C ASP A 292 -12.23 26.55 -8.66
N LEU A 293 -11.74 25.45 -9.25
CA LEU A 293 -12.62 24.36 -9.68
C LEU A 293 -13.35 23.69 -8.50
N ALA A 294 -12.64 23.45 -7.40
CA ALA A 294 -13.26 22.87 -6.20
C ALA A 294 -14.35 23.80 -5.62
N PHE A 295 -14.10 25.11 -5.59
CA PHE A 295 -15.06 26.12 -5.18
C PHE A 295 -16.30 26.14 -6.09
N GLN A 296 -16.11 26.18 -7.40
CA GLN A 296 -17.21 26.14 -8.38
C GLN A 296 -18.06 24.87 -8.23
N LYS A 297 -17.42 23.70 -8.12
CA LYS A 297 -18.10 22.41 -7.94
C LYS A 297 -18.93 22.36 -6.66
N ARG A 298 -18.46 23.01 -5.59
CA ARG A 298 -19.22 23.15 -4.36
C ARG A 298 -20.40 24.10 -4.55
N ALA A 299 -20.20 25.26 -5.15
CA ALA A 299 -21.26 26.23 -5.41
C ALA A 299 -22.39 25.61 -6.28
N GLU A 300 -22.04 24.85 -7.32
CA GLU A 300 -22.99 24.08 -8.13
C GLU A 300 -23.85 23.13 -7.28
N GLN A 301 -23.30 22.53 -6.22
CA GLN A 301 -24.07 21.69 -5.30
C GLN A 301 -24.93 22.49 -4.34
N GLU A 302 -24.48 23.68 -3.92
CA GLU A 302 -25.23 24.57 -3.02
C GLU A 302 -26.49 25.14 -3.71
N GLU A 303 -26.47 25.33 -5.03
CA GLU A 303 -27.61 25.73 -5.85
C GLU A 303 -28.68 24.64 -6.00
N LEU A 304 -28.31 23.37 -5.83
CA LEU A 304 -29.25 22.25 -5.90
C LEU A 304 -30.06 22.12 -4.60
N PRO A 305 -31.30 21.59 -4.67
CA PRO A 305 -32.08 21.31 -3.47
C PRO A 305 -31.45 20.16 -2.64
N PRO A 306 -31.66 20.13 -1.30
CA PRO A 306 -31.07 19.12 -0.39
C PRO A 306 -31.27 17.65 -0.81
N GLU A 307 -32.35 17.34 -1.50
CA GLU A 307 -32.68 16.00 -1.98
C GLU A 307 -31.80 15.56 -3.17
N LYS A 308 -31.19 16.51 -3.89
CA LYS A 308 -30.40 16.23 -5.11
C LYS A 308 -28.92 16.52 -4.95
N ARG A 309 -28.53 17.30 -3.93
CA ARG A 309 -27.14 17.69 -3.72
C ARG A 309 -26.36 16.72 -2.85
N ALA A 310 -25.05 16.79 -2.98
CA ALA A 310 -24.07 16.21 -2.07
C ALA A 310 -22.94 17.23 -1.87
N LEU A 311 -22.83 17.78 -0.66
CA LEU A 311 -21.78 18.74 -0.31
C LEU A 311 -20.46 18.05 0.03
N PHE A 312 -19.36 18.78 -0.14
CA PHE A 312 -18.04 18.36 0.28
C PHE A 312 -17.21 19.54 0.78
N ASP A 313 -16.32 19.26 1.72
CA ASP A 313 -15.30 20.19 2.19
C ASP A 313 -13.92 19.76 1.64
N VAL A 314 -13.11 20.73 1.22
CA VAL A 314 -11.70 20.49 0.91
C VAL A 314 -10.95 20.47 2.24
N ASP A 315 -10.30 19.35 2.55
CA ASP A 315 -9.42 19.23 3.73
C ASP A 315 -8.07 19.88 3.41
N TYR A 316 -7.46 19.49 2.28
CA TYR A 316 -6.35 20.23 1.69
C TYR A 316 -6.22 19.95 0.19
N ILE A 317 -5.55 20.86 -0.51
CA ILE A 317 -4.93 20.64 -1.82
C ILE A 317 -3.50 21.18 -1.71
N SER A 318 -2.51 20.35 -1.97
CA SER A 318 -1.10 20.64 -1.70
C SER A 318 -0.22 20.35 -2.90
N LEU A 319 0.78 21.22 -3.08
CA LEU A 319 1.92 21.03 -3.97
C LEU A 319 3.19 20.89 -3.11
N ALA A 320 3.82 19.71 -3.17
CA ALA A 320 4.92 19.37 -2.28
C ALA A 320 6.12 18.74 -3.02
N ASP A 321 7.30 18.82 -2.42
CA ASP A 321 8.51 18.13 -2.89
C ASP A 321 8.29 16.60 -2.82
N PRO A 322 8.71 15.84 -3.86
CA PRO A 322 8.35 14.43 -3.97
C PRO A 322 9.04 13.51 -2.96
N ASP A 323 10.13 13.94 -2.33
CA ASP A 323 10.93 13.13 -1.41
C ASP A 323 10.68 13.48 0.07
N THR A 324 10.42 14.76 0.34
CA THR A 324 10.24 15.31 1.68
C THR A 324 8.78 15.60 2.03
N LEU A 325 7.92 15.75 1.02
CA LEU A 325 6.53 16.19 1.14
C LEU A 325 6.36 17.52 1.87
N GLU A 326 7.43 18.30 1.99
CA GLU A 326 7.34 19.69 2.40
C GLU A 326 6.71 20.49 1.25
N GLU A 327 5.80 21.40 1.60
CA GLU A 327 5.14 22.24 0.61
C GLU A 327 6.16 23.19 -0.02
N VAL A 328 6.11 23.32 -1.34
CA VAL A 328 7.05 24.14 -2.12
C VAL A 328 6.34 25.33 -2.74
N GLU A 329 6.98 26.50 -2.71
CA GLU A 329 6.48 27.70 -3.37
C GLU A 329 6.75 27.71 -4.88
N THR A 330 7.76 26.98 -5.33
CA THR A 330 8.11 26.83 -6.74
C THR A 330 8.64 25.43 -7.00
N ILE A 331 8.23 24.83 -8.12
CA ILE A 331 8.67 23.49 -8.52
C ILE A 331 10.11 23.51 -9.01
N ASP A 332 10.95 22.65 -8.44
CA ASP A 332 12.22 22.25 -9.02
C ASP A 332 11.98 21.31 -10.22
N GLU A 333 12.22 21.82 -11.43
CA GLU A 333 11.99 21.09 -12.69
C GLU A 333 12.84 19.82 -12.87
N THR A 334 13.91 19.68 -12.10
CA THR A 334 14.76 18.48 -12.12
C THR A 334 14.18 17.33 -11.29
N LYS A 335 13.32 17.66 -10.32
CA LYS A 335 12.65 16.70 -9.44
C LYS A 335 11.17 16.51 -9.76
N GLY A 336 10.52 17.55 -10.25
CA GLY A 336 9.07 17.61 -10.33
C GLY A 336 8.44 17.88 -8.95
N ALA A 337 7.18 17.47 -8.78
CA ALA A 337 6.44 17.68 -7.53
C ALA A 337 5.31 16.66 -7.35
N VAL A 338 4.80 16.56 -6.12
CA VAL A 338 3.58 15.82 -5.79
C VAL A 338 2.44 16.82 -5.62
N LEU A 339 1.44 16.71 -6.48
CA LEU A 339 0.16 17.38 -6.30
C LEU A 339 -0.80 16.39 -5.62
N SER A 340 -1.29 16.71 -4.44
CA SER A 340 -2.16 15.81 -3.66
C SER A 340 -3.31 16.58 -3.03
N GLY A 341 -4.40 15.89 -2.73
CA GLY A 341 -5.50 16.52 -2.03
C GLY A 341 -6.41 15.51 -1.36
N ALA A 342 -7.21 16.04 -0.45
CA ALA A 342 -8.25 15.30 0.25
C ALA A 342 -9.53 16.14 0.33
N ILE A 343 -10.67 15.46 0.12
CA ILE A 343 -11.99 16.04 0.33
C ILE A 343 -12.79 15.18 1.30
N LYS A 344 -13.63 15.81 2.10
CA LYS A 344 -14.60 15.17 2.97
C LYS A 344 -15.99 15.34 2.36
N MET A 345 -16.55 14.26 1.83
CA MET A 345 -17.94 14.21 1.43
C MET A 345 -18.81 14.27 2.69
N MET A 346 -19.64 15.31 2.78
CA MET A 346 -20.44 15.58 3.96
C MET A 346 -21.62 14.60 4.07
N PRO A 347 -22.23 14.47 5.26
CA PRO A 347 -23.50 13.78 5.40
C PRO A 347 -24.55 14.36 4.44
N LEU A 348 -25.42 13.50 3.91
CA LEU A 348 -26.56 13.95 3.11
C LEU A 348 -27.55 14.70 4.00
N GLU A 349 -27.89 15.92 3.60
CA GLU A 349 -28.76 16.81 4.40
C GLU A 349 -30.21 16.36 4.42
N SER A 350 -30.72 15.75 3.35
CA SER A 350 -32.09 15.23 3.30
C SER A 350 -32.19 13.83 3.92
N ASP A 351 -33.19 13.64 4.77
CA ASP A 351 -33.64 12.33 5.27
C ASP A 351 -34.62 11.62 4.31
N LYS A 352 -34.98 12.29 3.20
CA LYS A 352 -35.90 11.78 2.18
C LYS A 352 -35.13 11.55 0.88
N PRO A 353 -34.41 10.43 0.75
CA PRO A 353 -33.79 10.08 -0.51
C PRO A 353 -34.83 9.83 -1.59
N GLU A 354 -34.42 9.91 -2.86
CA GLU A 354 -35.26 9.44 -3.95
C GLU A 354 -35.56 7.93 -3.74
N ALA A 355 -36.76 7.48 -4.14
CA ALA A 355 -37.18 6.11 -3.86
C ALA A 355 -36.20 5.09 -4.48
N GLY A 356 -35.56 4.27 -3.63
CA GLY A 356 -34.56 3.28 -4.05
C GLY A 356 -33.14 3.82 -4.23
N GLU A 357 -32.85 5.06 -3.83
CA GLU A 357 -31.50 5.62 -3.88
C GLU A 357 -30.56 4.91 -2.89
N ASP A 358 -29.41 4.45 -3.39
CA ASP A 358 -28.28 4.05 -2.53
C ASP A 358 -27.61 5.29 -1.93
N CYS A 359 -27.79 5.51 -0.63
CA CYS A 359 -27.20 6.61 0.12
C CYS A 359 -25.79 6.30 0.67
N GLY A 360 -25.31 5.07 0.48
CA GLY A 360 -24.03 4.59 0.97
C GLY A 360 -24.00 4.39 2.49
N LEU A 361 -22.83 4.60 3.10
CA LEU A 361 -22.59 4.24 4.49
C LEU A 361 -23.48 5.03 5.47
N GLY A 362 -24.16 4.29 6.36
CA GLY A 362 -25.03 4.85 7.40
C GLY A 362 -26.18 5.68 6.83
N ASP A 363 -26.78 5.24 5.73
CA ASP A 363 -27.85 5.94 5.00
C ASP A 363 -27.49 7.39 4.67
N GLY A 364 -26.23 7.61 4.26
CA GLY A 364 -25.74 8.93 3.92
C GLY A 364 -25.32 9.80 5.10
N LYS A 365 -25.47 9.34 6.35
CA LYS A 365 -25.21 10.15 7.56
C LYS A 365 -23.76 10.17 8.02
N ILE A 366 -22.94 9.25 7.52
CA ILE A 366 -21.52 9.18 7.85
C ILE A 366 -20.72 9.86 6.74
N ALA A 367 -19.88 10.84 7.11
CA ALA A 367 -19.01 11.51 6.16
C ALA A 367 -17.97 10.54 5.57
N VAL A 368 -17.61 10.71 4.30
CA VAL A 368 -16.65 9.85 3.60
C VAL A 368 -15.48 10.70 3.12
N ARG A 369 -14.26 10.35 3.52
CA ARG A 369 -13.06 11.07 3.12
C ARG A 369 -12.40 10.40 1.91
N LEU A 370 -12.15 11.19 0.88
CA LEU A 370 -11.50 10.78 -0.36
C LEU A 370 -10.14 11.46 -0.47
N ILE A 371 -9.18 10.75 -1.05
CA ILE A 371 -7.83 11.26 -1.33
C ILE A 371 -7.47 10.94 -2.77
N ASP A 372 -6.66 11.81 -3.38
CA ASP A 372 -6.12 11.60 -4.72
C ASP A 372 -4.81 12.37 -4.90
N ASN A 373 -4.04 12.02 -5.91
CA ASN A 373 -2.79 12.69 -6.25
C ASN A 373 -2.42 12.55 -7.73
N ILE A 374 -1.52 13.43 -8.15
CA ILE A 374 -0.85 13.44 -9.45
C ILE A 374 0.64 13.71 -9.20
N ILE A 375 1.50 12.90 -9.82
CA ILE A 375 2.95 13.12 -9.81
C ILE A 375 3.30 13.99 -11.01
N LEU A 376 3.72 15.22 -10.74
CA LEU A 376 4.25 16.13 -11.75
C LEU A 376 5.70 15.72 -12.01
N ARG A 377 5.97 15.15 -13.19
CA ARG A 377 7.30 14.61 -13.52
C ARG A 377 8.32 15.72 -13.84
N PRO A 378 9.62 15.46 -13.63
CA PRO A 378 10.68 16.36 -14.10
C PRO A 378 10.52 16.72 -15.58
N THR A 379 10.67 18.00 -15.92
CA THR A 379 10.59 18.52 -17.29
C THR A 379 11.97 18.70 -17.91
N THR A 380 12.99 18.92 -17.09
CA THR A 380 14.39 18.91 -17.53
C THR A 380 14.97 17.51 -17.38
N SER A 381 15.34 16.89 -18.50
CA SER A 381 16.21 15.70 -18.48
C SER A 381 17.53 16.11 -17.83
N THR A 382 17.86 15.51 -16.68
CA THR A 382 19.24 15.47 -16.21
C THR A 382 20.03 14.72 -17.28
N ARG A 383 20.69 15.47 -18.18
CA ARG A 383 21.81 14.94 -18.96
C ARG A 383 22.77 14.41 -17.90
N LYS A 384 22.86 13.09 -17.77
CA LYS A 384 23.98 12.45 -17.08
C LYS A 384 25.23 12.89 -17.83
N THR A 385 25.86 13.96 -17.38
CA THR A 385 27.23 14.28 -17.74
C THR A 385 28.07 13.18 -17.12
N GLY A 386 28.50 12.23 -17.95
CA GLY A 386 29.51 11.27 -17.57
C GLY A 386 30.77 12.03 -17.16
N VAL A 387 31.27 11.68 -15.98
CA VAL A 387 32.67 11.83 -15.60
C VAL A 387 33.13 10.47 -15.10
#